data_AF-A0A0S7YG59-F1
#
_entry.id   AF-A0A0S7YG59-F1
#
_cell.length_a   1.000
_cell.length_b   1.000
_cell.length_c   1.000
_cell.angle_alpha   90.00
_cell.angle_beta   90.00
_cell.angle_gamma   90.00
#
_symmetry.space_group_name_H-M   'P 1'
#
loop_
_entity.id
_entity.type
_entity.pdbx_description
1 polymer ?
#
loop_
_entity_poly.entity_id
_entity_poly.type
_entity_poly.pdbx_seq_one_letter_code
_entity_poly.pdbx_strand_id
1 'polypeptide(L)'
;MKELSRREFLRYLGLGTVGLIVKPRFNFTNSSGSRASDVVQCFHENATSGSTINESVVQIMVDESIKALTGIGDVGEAWKSVFPGIHEASVIGIKVNCLCQITTHREFVNCLVTSLTQMQFSGIPYVRNNVIIWDNYDSLLMGNGGYTIYDGDDPDTVRCFGTNHSGVGYDALEFNVHGVSSNPSSIMTVLCDYIINAAVIKDHSIAQITLTMKNNYGSIHNPGSLHGGQCNPYIPSLNQQIRDVITPNNKQSIFIVDALIGCYSGGPGGSPNFNPKMVLMSFDSVACDYQGQNLINEERANHGLYQYNAPHIITATQPPYNLGTTDINLIEINNPHAGELKKVIPEDSILKIQPNPFYRNTMIILFLVQTSMVHLDLVDTVGRTVIRIYSGELANGTHRIPLHISENLSSGTYLTRLDHNGKTTIKKIVVLH
;
A
#
# COMPACT_ATOMS: atom_id res chain seq x y z
N MET A 1 -19.42 15.88 -35.70
CA MET A 1 -19.86 16.49 -34.43
C MET A 1 -21.18 15.84 -34.01
N LYS A 2 -21.20 15.13 -32.89
CA LYS A 2 -22.44 14.70 -32.22
C LYS A 2 -22.53 15.49 -30.92
N GLU A 3 -23.65 16.16 -30.69
CA GLU A 3 -23.96 16.76 -29.40
C GLU A 3 -24.18 15.64 -28.36
N LEU A 4 -23.54 15.77 -27.21
CA LEU A 4 -23.70 14.85 -26.07
C LEU A 4 -25.07 15.08 -25.43
N SER A 5 -25.78 14.00 -25.15
CA SER A 5 -27.10 14.07 -24.53
C SER A 5 -27.01 14.38 -23.03
N ARG A 6 -28.04 15.04 -22.49
CA ARG A 6 -28.16 15.40 -21.06
C ARG A 6 -28.11 14.19 -20.10
N ARG A 7 -28.38 12.98 -20.61
CA ARG A 7 -28.29 11.70 -19.86
C ARG A 7 -26.87 11.15 -19.82
N GLU A 8 -26.07 11.38 -20.85
CA GLU A 8 -24.63 11.11 -20.82
C GLU A 8 -23.92 12.10 -19.90
N PHE A 9 -24.33 13.38 -19.91
CA PHE A 9 -23.85 14.43 -19.00
C PHE A 9 -24.01 14.08 -17.50
N LEU A 10 -25.13 13.48 -17.10
CA LEU A 10 -25.37 13.08 -15.70
C LEU A 10 -24.58 11.83 -15.27
N ARG A 11 -24.14 10.97 -16.21
CA ARG A 11 -23.25 9.86 -15.90
C ARG A 11 -21.85 10.32 -15.51
N TYR A 12 -21.39 11.47 -16.01
CA TYR A 12 -20.05 12.01 -15.72
C TYR A 12 -19.95 12.79 -14.40
N LEU A 13 -21.08 13.23 -13.83
CA LEU A 13 -21.10 13.93 -12.54
C LEU A 13 -21.15 12.99 -11.31
N GLY A 14 -21.44 11.70 -11.54
CA GLY A 14 -21.58 10.68 -10.48
C GLY A 14 -20.45 9.65 -10.40
N LEU A 15 -19.39 9.79 -11.19
CA LEU A 15 -18.24 8.90 -11.17
C LEU A 15 -17.04 9.67 -10.59
N GLY A 16 -16.75 9.43 -9.32
CA GLY A 16 -15.43 9.71 -8.76
C GLY A 16 -14.41 8.97 -9.61
N THR A 17 -13.58 9.71 -10.34
CA THR A 17 -12.54 9.15 -11.18
C THR A 17 -11.55 8.38 -10.32
N VAL A 18 -11.57 7.05 -10.45
CA VAL A 18 -10.49 6.14 -10.02
C VAL A 18 -9.25 6.50 -10.84
N GLY A 19 -8.25 7.07 -10.18
CA GLY A 19 -6.95 7.34 -10.77
C GLY A 19 -5.90 6.41 -10.18
N LEU A 20 -5.67 5.26 -10.81
CA LEU A 20 -4.40 4.55 -10.65
C LEU A 20 -3.31 5.43 -11.29
N ILE A 21 -2.48 6.08 -10.49
CA ILE A 21 -1.30 6.79 -10.98
C ILE A 21 -0.19 5.75 -11.17
N VAL A 22 -0.10 5.15 -12.35
CA VAL A 22 1.10 4.38 -12.75
C VAL A 22 2.03 5.32 -13.53
N LYS A 23 3.16 5.70 -12.93
CA LYS A 23 4.22 6.43 -13.66
C LYS A 23 4.84 5.52 -14.73
N PRO A 24 5.12 6.02 -15.96
CA PRO A 24 5.75 5.20 -16.98
C PRO A 24 7.20 4.87 -16.61
N ARG A 25 7.61 3.61 -16.85
CA ARG A 25 9.01 3.17 -16.79
C ARG A 25 9.82 3.85 -17.90
N PHE A 26 10.86 4.61 -17.54
CA PHE A 26 11.97 4.89 -18.43
C PHE A 26 13.15 3.99 -18.04
N ASN A 27 13.56 3.11 -18.96
CA ASN A 27 14.86 2.46 -18.88
C ASN A 27 15.92 3.49 -19.28
N PHE A 28 16.55 4.11 -18.29
CA PHE A 28 17.89 4.67 -18.47
C PHE A 28 18.88 3.76 -17.77
N THR A 29 19.80 3.21 -18.54
CA THR A 29 20.96 2.49 -18.03
C THR A 29 21.95 3.46 -17.41
N ASN A 30 22.48 3.02 -16.25
CA ASN A 30 23.69 3.44 -15.54
C ASN A 30 23.70 4.78 -14.78
N SER A 31 23.32 4.71 -13.51
CA SER A 31 24.14 5.22 -12.40
C SER A 31 23.88 4.40 -11.14
N SER A 32 24.93 4.06 -10.41
CA SER A 32 24.92 3.31 -9.15
C SER A 32 24.23 4.09 -7.99
N GLY A 33 22.90 4.05 -7.97
CA GLY A 33 22.04 4.53 -6.88
C GLY A 33 20.82 3.60 -6.73
N SER A 34 20.36 3.35 -5.51
CA SER A 34 19.25 2.44 -5.24
C SER A 34 17.99 2.84 -6.02
N ARG A 35 17.42 1.91 -6.78
CA ARG A 35 16.15 2.12 -7.48
C ARG A 35 15.02 2.28 -6.45
N ALA A 36 14.11 3.23 -6.68
CA ALA A 36 12.93 3.42 -5.84
C ALA A 36 12.10 2.12 -5.73
N SER A 37 11.53 1.87 -4.54
CA SER A 37 10.70 0.70 -4.26
C SER A 37 9.20 1.03 -4.35
N ASP A 38 8.42 0.13 -4.93
CA ASP A 38 6.98 0.31 -5.06
C ASP A 38 6.28 0.15 -3.70
N VAL A 39 5.40 1.09 -3.36
CA VAL A 39 4.53 1.01 -2.17
C VAL A 39 3.11 1.26 -2.63
N VAL A 40 2.22 0.30 -2.44
CA VAL A 40 0.79 0.51 -2.65
C VAL A 40 0.18 1.16 -1.42
N GLN A 41 -0.59 2.21 -1.63
CA GLN A 41 -1.46 2.83 -0.64
C GLN A 41 -2.90 2.77 -1.16
N CYS A 42 -3.70 1.89 -0.57
CA CYS A 42 -5.08 1.68 -0.96
C CYS A 42 -6.01 2.27 0.08
N PHE A 43 -6.78 3.29 -0.29
CA PHE A 43 -7.76 3.98 0.54
C PHE A 43 -9.19 3.62 0.12
N HIS A 44 -10.08 3.43 1.08
CA HIS A 44 -11.52 3.36 0.80
C HIS A 44 -12.35 3.98 1.93
N GLU A 45 -13.22 4.94 1.61
CA GLU A 45 -14.03 5.69 2.59
C GLU A 45 -14.93 4.79 3.44
N ASN A 46 -15.51 3.75 2.82
CA ASN A 46 -16.36 2.76 3.48
C ASN A 46 -15.59 1.58 4.12
N ALA A 47 -14.26 1.60 4.20
CA ALA A 47 -13.50 0.52 4.83
C ALA A 47 -13.80 0.40 6.33
N THR A 48 -14.09 1.54 6.98
CA THR A 48 -14.50 1.59 8.38
C THR A 48 -15.68 2.57 8.58
N SER A 49 -16.52 2.26 9.57
CA SER A 49 -17.56 3.15 10.08
C SER A 49 -17.42 3.21 11.61
N GLY A 50 -16.83 4.29 12.11
CA GLY A 50 -16.37 4.34 13.50
C GLY A 50 -15.28 3.28 13.73
N SER A 51 -15.48 2.40 14.70
CA SER A 51 -14.58 1.27 14.99
C SER A 51 -14.93 -0.02 14.25
N THR A 52 -16.01 -0.03 13.46
CA THR A 52 -16.44 -1.23 12.72
C THR A 52 -15.72 -1.28 11.37
N ILE A 53 -15.13 -2.43 11.06
CA ILE A 53 -14.48 -2.72 9.78
C ILE A 53 -15.47 -3.40 8.82
N ASN A 54 -15.46 -2.96 7.56
CA ASN A 54 -16.24 -3.56 6.49
C ASN A 54 -15.38 -4.56 5.69
N GLU A 55 -15.42 -5.84 6.07
CA GLU A 55 -14.62 -6.90 5.43
C GLU A 55 -14.85 -6.98 3.92
N SER A 56 -16.07 -6.75 3.41
CA SER A 56 -16.33 -6.80 1.97
C SER A 56 -15.59 -5.69 1.20
N VAL A 57 -15.45 -4.51 1.79
CA VAL A 57 -14.66 -3.41 1.22
C VAL A 57 -13.17 -3.68 1.37
N VAL A 58 -12.74 -4.14 2.55
CA VAL A 58 -11.33 -4.45 2.83
C VAL A 58 -10.82 -5.60 1.95
N GLN A 59 -11.65 -6.59 1.64
CA GLN A 59 -11.32 -7.64 0.68
C GLN A 59 -10.93 -7.06 -0.68
N ILE A 60 -11.72 -6.11 -1.20
CA ILE A 60 -11.42 -5.42 -2.45
C ILE A 60 -10.10 -4.66 -2.33
N MET A 61 -9.88 -3.96 -1.20
CA MET A 61 -8.63 -3.22 -0.99
C MET A 61 -7.40 -4.14 -1.01
N VAL A 62 -7.46 -5.30 -0.36
CA VAL A 62 -6.37 -6.29 -0.33
C VAL A 62 -6.13 -6.84 -1.73
N ASP A 63 -7.19 -7.27 -2.42
CA ASP A 63 -7.11 -7.86 -3.76
C ASP A 63 -6.57 -6.86 -4.80
N GLU A 64 -7.05 -5.61 -4.80
CA GLU A 64 -6.50 -4.58 -5.69
C GLU A 64 -5.06 -4.21 -5.33
N SER A 65 -4.69 -4.24 -4.05
CA SER A 65 -3.32 -3.91 -3.63
C SER A 65 -2.31 -4.92 -4.15
N ILE A 66 -2.60 -6.23 -4.02
CA ILE A 66 -1.67 -7.26 -4.49
C ILE A 66 -1.56 -7.27 -6.02
N LYS A 67 -2.67 -7.04 -6.72
CA LYS A 67 -2.68 -6.90 -8.19
C LYS A 67 -1.85 -5.70 -8.65
N ALA A 68 -2.01 -4.56 -7.99
CA ALA A 68 -1.24 -3.37 -8.31
C ALA A 68 0.26 -3.53 -8.02
N LEU A 69 0.60 -4.16 -6.90
CA LEU A 69 1.99 -4.39 -6.49
C LEU A 69 2.72 -5.36 -7.43
N THR A 70 2.03 -6.40 -7.90
CA THR A 70 2.60 -7.42 -8.80
C THR A 70 2.48 -7.07 -10.28
N GLY A 71 1.51 -6.23 -10.64
CA GLY A 71 1.10 -5.98 -12.03
C GLY A 71 0.29 -7.13 -12.66
N ILE A 72 -0.15 -8.11 -11.87
CA ILE A 72 -0.91 -9.28 -12.32
C ILE A 72 -2.40 -9.05 -12.02
N GLY A 73 -3.27 -9.25 -13.02
CA GLY A 73 -4.70 -8.93 -12.91
C GLY A 73 -5.56 -9.99 -12.21
N ASP A 74 -5.03 -11.20 -12.03
CA ASP A 74 -5.67 -12.29 -11.29
C ASP A 74 -5.09 -12.34 -9.87
N VAL A 75 -5.95 -12.42 -8.85
CA VAL A 75 -5.53 -12.35 -7.44
C VAL A 75 -4.72 -13.58 -7.03
N GLY A 76 -5.15 -14.77 -7.45
CA GLY A 76 -4.46 -16.02 -7.16
C GLY A 76 -3.07 -16.06 -7.79
N GLU A 77 -2.96 -15.71 -9.07
CA GLU A 77 -1.67 -15.65 -9.75
C GLU A 77 -0.77 -14.52 -9.22
N ALA A 78 -1.35 -13.40 -8.77
CA ALA A 78 -0.62 -12.34 -8.09
C ALA A 78 0.03 -12.87 -6.81
N TRP A 79 -0.72 -13.56 -5.93
CA TRP A 79 -0.17 -14.16 -4.72
C TRP A 79 0.88 -15.23 -4.98
N LYS A 80 0.65 -16.13 -5.95
CA LYS A 80 1.67 -17.13 -6.33
C LYS A 80 2.99 -16.49 -6.72
N SER A 81 2.96 -15.35 -7.42
CA SER A 81 4.18 -14.65 -7.84
C SER A 81 5.02 -14.11 -6.68
N VAL A 82 4.42 -13.90 -5.49
CA VAL A 82 5.10 -13.44 -4.27
C VAL A 82 5.94 -14.54 -3.62
N PHE A 83 5.59 -15.81 -3.87
CA PHE A 83 6.14 -16.97 -3.19
C PHE A 83 6.84 -17.90 -4.19
N PRO A 84 8.13 -17.69 -4.48
CA PRO A 84 8.86 -18.49 -5.45
C PRO A 84 8.87 -19.97 -5.10
N GLY A 85 8.32 -20.80 -5.98
CA GLY A 85 8.26 -22.25 -5.79
C GLY A 85 7.12 -22.76 -4.90
N ILE A 86 6.14 -21.90 -4.57
CA ILE A 86 4.98 -22.32 -3.79
C ILE A 86 4.23 -23.47 -4.47
N HIS A 87 3.78 -24.42 -3.65
CA HIS A 87 2.96 -25.56 -4.05
C HIS A 87 1.82 -25.77 -3.04
N GLU A 88 0.92 -26.71 -3.33
CA GLU A 88 -0.33 -26.92 -2.59
C GLU A 88 -0.16 -27.27 -1.11
N ALA A 89 1.03 -27.72 -0.69
CA ALA A 89 1.36 -28.10 0.68
C ALA A 89 2.30 -27.11 1.38
N SER A 90 2.74 -26.06 0.69
CA SER A 90 3.52 -25.00 1.33
C SER A 90 2.71 -24.34 2.44
N VAL A 91 3.38 -23.87 3.50
CA VAL A 91 2.75 -23.19 4.63
C VAL A 91 3.09 -21.71 4.63
N ILE A 92 2.07 -20.86 4.76
CA ILE A 92 2.22 -19.40 4.84
C ILE A 92 1.91 -18.92 6.25
N GLY A 93 2.89 -18.28 6.90
CA GLY A 93 2.71 -17.60 8.17
C GLY A 93 2.28 -16.15 7.99
N ILE A 94 1.25 -15.70 8.69
CA ILE A 94 0.87 -14.28 8.79
C ILE A 94 1.28 -13.79 10.18
N LYS A 95 2.38 -13.04 10.26
CA LYS A 95 2.86 -12.44 11.51
C LYS A 95 2.04 -11.18 11.81
N VAL A 96 1.13 -11.28 12.76
CA VAL A 96 0.29 -10.16 13.22
C VAL A 96 0.95 -9.41 14.39
N ASN A 97 0.41 -8.25 14.74
CA ASN A 97 0.74 -7.53 15.98
C ASN A 97 -0.46 -7.55 16.92
N CYS A 98 -0.36 -8.25 18.05
CA CYS A 98 -1.41 -8.31 19.08
C CYS A 98 -0.97 -7.67 20.40
N LEU A 99 0.12 -6.90 20.38
CA LEU A 99 0.68 -6.27 21.56
C LEU A 99 -0.05 -4.94 21.85
N CYS A 100 -0.61 -4.85 23.06
CA CYS A 100 -1.43 -3.73 23.56
C CYS A 100 -2.78 -3.58 22.81
N GLN A 101 -3.49 -2.47 23.03
CA GLN A 101 -4.88 -2.27 22.57
C GLN A 101 -5.04 -2.12 21.04
N ILE A 102 -3.96 -1.77 20.34
CA ILE A 102 -3.98 -1.49 18.91
C ILE A 102 -3.25 -2.63 18.21
N THR A 103 -4.04 -3.47 17.56
CA THR A 103 -3.61 -4.75 16.97
C THR A 103 -3.88 -4.79 15.49
N THR A 104 -3.21 -5.70 14.76
CA THR A 104 -3.62 -6.05 13.40
C THR A 104 -5.02 -6.65 13.48
N HIS A 105 -6.00 -6.07 12.78
CA HIS A 105 -7.40 -6.44 12.92
C HIS A 105 -7.66 -7.83 12.33
N ARG A 106 -8.38 -8.67 13.08
CA ARG A 106 -8.79 -10.01 12.61
C ARG A 106 -9.58 -9.91 11.30
N GLU A 107 -10.40 -8.87 11.14
CA GLU A 107 -11.20 -8.63 9.94
C GLU A 107 -10.31 -8.39 8.71
N PHE A 108 -9.23 -7.63 8.87
CA PHE A 108 -8.23 -7.43 7.82
C PHE A 108 -7.51 -8.74 7.48
N VAL A 109 -7.11 -9.52 8.50
CA VAL A 109 -6.42 -10.80 8.29
C VAL A 109 -7.34 -11.84 7.65
N ASN A 110 -8.64 -11.86 7.98
CA ASN A 110 -9.64 -12.68 7.28
C ASN A 110 -9.69 -12.37 5.78
N CYS A 111 -9.60 -11.09 5.41
CA CYS A 111 -9.55 -10.67 4.02
C CYS A 111 -8.27 -11.14 3.33
N LEU A 112 -7.13 -11.05 4.03
CA LEU A 112 -5.84 -11.55 3.54
C LEU A 112 -5.86 -13.06 3.32
N VAL A 113 -6.39 -13.85 4.26
CA VAL A 113 -6.58 -15.30 4.11
C VAL A 113 -7.46 -15.60 2.90
N THR A 114 -8.62 -14.94 2.80
CA THR A 114 -9.54 -15.14 1.68
C THR A 114 -8.86 -14.82 0.34
N SER A 115 -8.05 -13.76 0.28
CA SER A 115 -7.24 -13.40 -0.88
C SER A 115 -6.24 -14.51 -1.24
N LEU A 116 -5.52 -15.06 -0.26
CA LEU A 116 -4.56 -16.17 -0.46
C LEU A 116 -5.24 -17.44 -0.96
N THR A 117 -6.43 -17.78 -0.47
CA THR A 117 -7.18 -18.98 -0.91
C THR A 117 -7.61 -18.92 -2.38
N GLN A 118 -7.53 -17.74 -3.03
CA GLN A 118 -7.78 -17.63 -4.47
C GLN A 118 -6.67 -18.29 -5.31
N MET A 119 -5.48 -18.55 -4.76
CA MET A 119 -4.45 -19.35 -5.43
C MET A 119 -4.99 -20.74 -5.77
N GLN A 120 -4.85 -21.17 -7.03
CA GLN A 120 -5.32 -22.49 -7.49
C GLN A 120 -4.17 -23.46 -7.76
N PHE A 121 -4.22 -24.66 -7.20
CA PHE A 121 -3.27 -25.74 -7.48
C PHE A 121 -4.04 -26.91 -8.08
N SER A 122 -3.83 -27.18 -9.37
CA SER A 122 -4.57 -28.21 -10.12
C SER A 122 -6.10 -28.06 -10.03
N GLY A 123 -6.60 -26.82 -10.00
CA GLY A 123 -8.03 -26.50 -9.87
C GLY A 123 -8.60 -26.58 -8.46
N ILE A 124 -7.75 -26.81 -7.46
CA ILE A 124 -8.11 -26.81 -6.04
C ILE A 124 -7.62 -25.50 -5.41
N PRO A 125 -8.48 -24.75 -4.70
CA PRO A 125 -8.07 -23.57 -3.94
C PRO A 125 -7.01 -23.90 -2.90
N TYR A 126 -6.11 -22.96 -2.62
CA TYR A 126 -5.12 -23.10 -1.57
C TYR A 126 -5.78 -23.32 -0.22
N VAL A 127 -5.32 -24.34 0.51
CA VAL A 127 -5.97 -24.86 1.71
C VAL A 127 -5.81 -23.88 2.87
N ARG A 128 -6.91 -23.57 3.57
CA ARG A 128 -6.91 -22.61 4.68
C ARG A 128 -6.03 -23.07 5.84
N ASN A 129 -5.99 -24.37 6.11
CA ASN A 129 -5.13 -24.96 7.14
C ASN A 129 -3.62 -24.76 6.86
N ASN A 130 -3.23 -24.53 5.61
CA ASN A 130 -1.85 -24.17 5.27
C ASN A 130 -1.49 -22.72 5.60
N VAL A 131 -2.40 -21.95 6.20
CA VAL A 131 -2.12 -20.63 6.76
C VAL A 131 -2.01 -20.72 8.27
N ILE A 132 -0.96 -20.10 8.84
CA ILE A 132 -0.78 -19.93 10.28
C ILE A 132 -0.81 -18.44 10.61
N ILE A 133 -1.80 -17.98 11.36
CA ILE A 133 -1.82 -16.63 11.95
C ILE A 133 -1.08 -16.70 13.28
N TRP A 134 -0.10 -15.83 13.52
CA TRP A 134 0.72 -15.95 14.72
C TRP A 134 1.28 -14.63 15.26
N ASP A 135 1.55 -14.65 16.56
CA ASP A 135 2.37 -13.69 17.30
C ASP A 135 3.15 -14.43 18.40
N ASN A 136 3.65 -13.73 19.42
CA ASN A 136 4.42 -14.35 20.50
C ASN A 136 3.58 -15.15 21.52
N TYR A 137 2.36 -14.69 21.86
CA TYR A 137 1.54 -15.32 22.91
C TYR A 137 0.09 -15.60 22.48
N ASP A 138 -0.41 -16.80 22.78
CA ASP A 138 -1.83 -17.17 22.62
C ASP A 138 -2.77 -16.19 23.33
N SER A 139 -2.40 -15.75 24.53
CA SER A 139 -3.21 -14.82 25.32
C SER A 139 -3.35 -13.44 24.67
N LEU A 140 -2.36 -12.99 23.88
CA LEU A 140 -2.44 -11.74 23.14
C LEU A 140 -3.28 -11.88 21.87
N LEU A 141 -3.14 -13.02 21.17
CA LEU A 141 -3.97 -13.37 20.02
C LEU A 141 -5.45 -13.42 20.42
N MET A 142 -5.79 -14.12 21.51
CA MET A 142 -7.16 -14.23 22.01
C MET A 142 -7.69 -12.93 22.62
N GLY A 143 -6.87 -12.29 23.47
CA GLY A 143 -7.28 -11.12 24.24
C GLY A 143 -7.43 -9.88 23.37
N ASN A 144 -6.32 -9.22 23.07
CA ASN A 144 -6.34 -7.96 22.34
C ASN A 144 -6.66 -8.16 20.85
N GLY A 145 -6.13 -9.25 20.26
CA GLY A 145 -6.28 -9.51 18.83
C GLY A 145 -7.65 -10.07 18.42
N GLY A 146 -8.41 -10.64 19.36
CA GLY A 146 -9.72 -11.24 19.10
C GLY A 146 -9.68 -12.46 18.16
N TYR A 147 -8.52 -13.12 18.03
CA TYR A 147 -8.37 -14.34 17.25
C TYR A 147 -8.82 -15.57 18.05
N THR A 148 -9.18 -16.64 17.35
CA THR A 148 -9.48 -17.94 17.96
C THR A 148 -8.30 -18.87 17.74
N ILE A 149 -7.78 -19.46 18.81
CA ILE A 149 -6.67 -20.42 18.73
C ILE A 149 -7.16 -21.71 18.07
N TYR A 150 -6.38 -22.19 17.12
CA TYR A 150 -6.63 -23.45 16.42
C TYR A 150 -5.31 -24.03 15.90
N ASP A 151 -4.99 -25.25 16.33
CA ASP A 151 -3.78 -26.00 15.99
C ASP A 151 -4.08 -27.36 15.33
N GLY A 152 -5.35 -27.62 14.97
CA GLY A 152 -5.79 -28.85 14.31
C GLY A 152 -5.56 -28.90 12.79
N ASP A 153 -6.07 -29.96 12.16
CA ASP A 153 -5.82 -30.36 10.77
C ASP A 153 -7.03 -30.22 9.83
N ASP A 154 -8.11 -29.55 10.25
CA ASP A 154 -9.28 -29.28 9.39
C ASP A 154 -8.88 -28.39 8.20
N PRO A 155 -8.98 -28.87 6.95
CA PRO A 155 -8.53 -28.14 5.76
C PRO A 155 -9.23 -26.79 5.58
N ASP A 156 -10.44 -26.62 6.09
CA ASP A 156 -11.24 -25.40 5.94
C ASP A 156 -11.03 -24.38 7.07
N THR A 157 -10.22 -24.73 8.08
CA THR A 157 -9.94 -23.89 9.24
C THR A 157 -8.49 -23.41 9.25
N VAL A 158 -8.30 -22.10 9.40
CA VAL A 158 -6.97 -21.46 9.49
C VAL A 158 -6.34 -21.79 10.84
N ARG A 159 -5.05 -22.13 10.85
CA ARG A 159 -4.31 -22.30 12.11
C ARG A 159 -4.00 -20.94 12.71
N CYS A 160 -4.12 -20.84 14.03
CA CYS A 160 -3.81 -19.63 14.76
C CYS A 160 -3.26 -20.00 16.13
N PHE A 161 -1.99 -19.65 16.39
CA PHE A 161 -1.35 -19.88 17.68
C PHE A 161 -0.10 -19.02 17.84
N GLY A 162 0.25 -18.76 19.08
CA GLY A 162 1.43 -18.01 19.47
C GLY A 162 2.68 -18.88 19.51
N THR A 163 3.84 -18.23 19.56
CA THR A 163 5.12 -18.92 19.74
C THR A 163 5.18 -19.66 21.08
N ASN A 164 4.50 -19.16 22.11
CA ASN A 164 4.40 -19.82 23.40
C ASN A 164 3.45 -21.04 23.42
N HIS A 165 2.77 -21.35 22.31
CA HIS A 165 1.85 -22.46 22.23
C HIS A 165 2.58 -23.79 22.51
N SER A 166 1.87 -24.73 23.13
CA SER A 166 2.45 -26.02 23.52
C SER A 166 3.02 -26.75 22.30
N GLY A 167 4.30 -27.12 22.35
CA GLY A 167 4.97 -27.83 21.26
C GLY A 167 5.56 -26.94 20.15
N VAL A 168 5.43 -25.61 20.24
CA VAL A 168 5.97 -24.67 19.24
C VAL A 168 7.32 -24.10 19.69
N GLY A 169 7.33 -23.15 20.62
CA GLY A 169 8.55 -22.60 21.23
C GLY A 169 9.47 -21.82 20.27
N TYR A 170 10.67 -21.52 20.77
CA TYR A 170 11.73 -20.86 20.00
C TYR A 170 12.73 -21.90 19.47
N ASP A 171 13.25 -21.68 18.28
CA ASP A 171 14.25 -22.51 17.64
C ASP A 171 15.61 -22.41 18.39
N ALA A 172 16.42 -23.47 18.34
CA ALA A 172 17.79 -23.42 18.82
C ALA A 172 18.70 -22.55 17.94
N LEU A 173 18.28 -22.20 16.72
CA LEU A 173 18.93 -21.19 15.88
C LEU A 173 19.15 -19.89 16.66
N GLU A 174 20.33 -19.29 16.55
CA GLU A 174 20.67 -18.05 17.23
C GLU A 174 20.87 -16.91 16.22
N PHE A 175 20.19 -15.79 16.44
CA PHE A 175 20.48 -14.51 15.80
C PHE A 175 21.42 -13.69 16.65
N ASN A 176 22.38 -13.03 16.00
CA ASN A 176 23.18 -11.98 16.60
C ASN A 176 22.57 -10.62 16.26
N VAL A 177 21.71 -10.12 17.14
CA VAL A 177 21.03 -8.84 16.98
C VAL A 177 21.87 -7.75 17.63
N HIS A 178 22.86 -7.24 16.89
CA HIS A 178 23.77 -6.18 17.35
C HIS A 178 24.41 -6.51 18.72
N GLY A 179 24.97 -7.71 18.84
CA GLY A 179 25.62 -8.21 20.06
C GLY A 179 24.68 -8.88 21.06
N VAL A 180 23.36 -8.89 20.80
CA VAL A 180 22.37 -9.61 21.62
C VAL A 180 22.05 -10.95 20.95
N SER A 181 22.26 -12.05 21.67
CA SER A 181 21.81 -13.37 21.24
C SER A 181 20.29 -13.46 21.37
N SER A 182 19.62 -13.84 20.29
CA SER A 182 18.17 -13.95 20.20
C SER A 182 17.76 -15.19 19.39
N ASN A 183 17.00 -16.08 19.99
CA ASN A 183 16.37 -17.21 19.29
C ASN A 183 15.04 -16.80 18.62
N PRO A 184 14.85 -17.10 17.33
CA PRO A 184 13.60 -16.84 16.62
C PRO A 184 12.53 -17.88 16.95
N SER A 185 11.28 -17.53 16.71
CA SER A 185 10.12 -18.42 16.81
C SER A 185 10.27 -19.60 15.84
N SER A 186 9.98 -20.82 16.32
CA SER A 186 9.96 -22.00 15.45
C SER A 186 8.84 -21.92 14.39
N ILE A 187 7.80 -21.09 14.60
CA ILE A 187 6.78 -20.82 13.58
C ILE A 187 7.45 -20.25 12.33
N MET A 188 8.36 -19.30 12.51
CA MET A 188 9.07 -18.60 11.44
C MET A 188 10.14 -19.48 10.78
N THR A 189 10.90 -20.24 11.56
CA THR A 189 12.03 -21.02 11.03
C THR A 189 11.63 -22.40 10.53
N VAL A 190 10.77 -23.11 11.26
CA VAL A 190 10.43 -24.53 11.04
C VAL A 190 9.05 -24.72 10.40
N LEU A 191 8.02 -24.02 10.88
CA LEU A 191 6.63 -24.35 10.50
C LEU A 191 6.16 -23.69 9.20
N CYS A 192 6.69 -22.52 8.86
CA CYS A 192 6.27 -21.78 7.67
C CYS A 192 7.31 -21.88 6.56
N ASP A 193 6.88 -21.99 5.30
CA ASP A 193 7.73 -21.86 4.12
C ASP A 193 7.87 -20.39 3.68
N TYR A 194 6.81 -19.60 3.86
CA TYR A 194 6.75 -18.17 3.57
C TYR A 194 6.11 -17.39 4.72
N ILE A 195 6.46 -16.11 4.83
CA ILE A 195 5.93 -15.21 5.87
C ILE A 195 5.44 -13.92 5.24
N ILE A 196 4.20 -13.57 5.57
CA ILE A 196 3.63 -12.24 5.37
C ILE A 196 3.78 -11.48 6.70
N ASN A 197 4.45 -10.33 6.67
CA ASN A 197 4.55 -9.47 7.84
C ASN A 197 3.41 -8.43 7.83
N ALA A 198 2.39 -8.63 8.65
CA ALA A 198 1.19 -7.81 8.71
C ALA A 198 1.15 -7.00 10.02
N ALA A 199 1.72 -5.80 10.00
CA ALA A 199 1.72 -4.88 11.14
C ALA A 199 0.47 -3.98 11.16
N VAL A 200 0.25 -3.28 12.26
CA VAL A 200 -0.76 -2.23 12.41
C VAL A 200 -0.11 -0.85 12.46
N ILE A 201 -0.74 0.17 11.90
CA ILE A 201 -0.23 1.56 11.92
C ILE A 201 -0.22 2.14 13.35
N LYS A 202 0.97 2.37 13.90
CA LYS A 202 1.09 2.76 15.32
C LYS A 202 2.37 3.56 15.59
N ASP A 203 2.26 4.65 16.33
CA ASP A 203 3.43 5.33 16.89
C ASP A 203 4.01 4.59 18.12
N HIS A 204 5.14 5.05 18.66
CA HIS A 204 5.78 4.41 19.81
C HIS A 204 6.65 5.38 20.59
N SER A 205 6.46 5.48 21.91
CA SER A 205 7.21 6.40 22.77
C SER A 205 8.75 6.30 22.69
N ILE A 206 9.30 5.08 22.58
CA ILE A 206 10.75 4.84 22.43
C ILE A 206 11.22 4.89 20.96
N ALA A 207 10.69 3.98 20.12
CA ALA A 207 11.13 3.81 18.73
C ALA A 207 10.55 4.84 17.75
N GLN A 208 9.72 5.77 18.23
CA GLN A 208 8.88 6.73 17.49
C GLN A 208 7.74 6.09 16.71
N ILE A 209 7.99 4.99 16.00
CA ILE A 209 6.96 4.24 15.26
C ILE A 209 7.09 2.73 15.49
N THR A 210 5.98 2.02 15.29
CA THR A 210 5.89 0.56 15.23
C THR A 210 5.14 0.18 13.96
N LEU A 211 5.84 -0.41 13.01
CA LEU A 211 5.30 -0.88 11.74
C LEU A 211 5.90 -2.27 11.44
N THR A 212 6.18 -2.61 10.19
CA THR A 212 6.55 -3.95 9.75
C THR A 212 7.89 -4.41 10.32
N MET A 213 8.94 -3.57 10.30
CA MET A 213 10.26 -3.98 10.82
C MET A 213 10.23 -4.23 12.33
N LYS A 214 9.55 -3.38 13.10
CA LYS A 214 9.45 -3.55 14.56
C LYS A 214 8.48 -4.68 14.94
N ASN A 215 7.55 -5.07 14.07
CA ASN A 215 6.63 -6.19 14.31
C ASN A 215 7.36 -7.51 14.60
N ASN A 216 8.55 -7.68 14.02
CA ASN A 216 9.41 -8.84 14.24
C ASN A 216 9.99 -8.94 15.66
N TYR A 217 9.82 -7.93 16.53
CA TYR A 217 10.14 -8.09 17.97
C TYR A 217 9.30 -9.21 18.60
N GLY A 218 8.07 -9.43 18.11
CA GLY A 218 7.25 -10.57 18.53
C GLY A 218 7.70 -11.93 17.97
N SER A 219 8.78 -11.97 17.19
CA SER A 219 9.29 -13.18 16.54
C SER A 219 10.53 -13.76 17.21
N ILE A 220 10.99 -13.18 18.32
CA ILE A 220 12.15 -13.64 19.11
C ILE A 220 11.80 -13.69 20.60
N HIS A 221 12.57 -14.44 21.38
CA HIS A 221 12.25 -14.69 22.80
C HIS A 221 12.53 -13.52 23.75
N ASN A 222 13.42 -12.60 23.38
CA ASN A 222 13.92 -11.55 24.27
C ASN A 222 13.85 -10.12 23.68
N PRO A 223 12.71 -9.68 23.09
CA PRO A 223 12.62 -8.35 22.49
C PRO A 223 12.81 -7.21 23.49
N GLY A 224 12.62 -7.46 24.78
CA GLY A 224 12.88 -6.50 25.87
C GLY A 224 14.32 -5.97 25.83
N SER A 225 15.29 -6.82 25.47
CA SER A 225 16.72 -6.48 25.40
C SER A 225 17.08 -5.53 24.26
N LEU A 226 16.15 -5.26 23.33
CA LEU A 226 16.40 -4.54 22.09
C LEU A 226 15.92 -3.07 22.11
N HIS A 227 15.72 -2.48 23.29
CA HIS A 227 15.17 -1.11 23.43
C HIS A 227 16.24 -0.01 23.58
N GLY A 228 17.52 -0.38 23.66
CA GLY A 228 18.62 0.60 23.66
C GLY A 228 18.65 1.45 22.39
N GLY A 229 19.12 2.70 22.49
CA GLY A 229 19.31 3.58 21.32
C GLY A 229 18.04 3.86 20.51
N GLN A 230 16.87 3.94 21.16
CA GLN A 230 15.57 4.05 20.47
C GLN A 230 15.27 2.88 19.54
N CYS A 231 15.70 1.68 19.95
CA CYS A 231 15.65 0.45 19.14
C CYS A 231 16.53 0.51 17.86
N ASN A 232 17.47 1.45 17.78
CA ASN A 232 18.43 1.58 16.69
C ASN A 232 19.86 1.25 17.17
N PRO A 233 20.57 0.29 16.54
CA PRO A 233 20.23 -0.41 15.31
C PRO A 233 19.58 -1.79 15.53
N TYR A 234 18.99 -2.06 16.69
CA TYR A 234 18.40 -3.38 16.98
C TYR A 234 17.26 -3.78 16.02
N ILE A 235 16.37 -2.86 15.63
CA ILE A 235 15.32 -3.13 14.61
C ILE A 235 15.96 -3.51 13.26
N PRO A 236 16.87 -2.71 12.67
CA PRO A 236 17.57 -3.09 11.44
C PRO A 236 18.34 -4.40 11.58
N SER A 237 19.03 -4.59 12.71
CA SER A 237 19.83 -5.79 12.94
C SER A 237 18.96 -7.05 13.01
N LEU A 238 17.79 -7.00 13.64
CA LEU A 238 16.90 -8.16 13.69
C LEU A 238 16.35 -8.52 12.30
N ASN A 239 15.91 -7.51 11.54
CA ASN A 239 15.38 -7.74 10.19
C ASN A 239 16.47 -8.22 9.23
N GLN A 240 17.73 -7.79 9.42
CA GLN A 240 18.88 -8.34 8.71
C GLN A 240 19.10 -9.82 9.05
N GLN A 241 19.06 -10.20 10.33
CA GLN A 241 19.20 -11.61 10.73
C GLN A 241 18.07 -12.47 10.14
N ILE A 242 16.83 -11.96 10.12
CA ILE A 242 15.70 -12.63 9.47
C ILE A 242 15.95 -12.84 7.97
N ARG A 243 16.47 -11.85 7.26
CA ARG A 243 16.77 -11.97 5.82
C ARG A 243 17.96 -12.90 5.52
N ASP A 244 19.02 -12.80 6.33
CA ASP A 244 20.33 -13.38 6.01
C ASP A 244 20.55 -14.77 6.63
N VAL A 245 19.89 -15.08 7.76
CA VAL A 245 20.10 -16.32 8.52
C VAL A 245 18.97 -17.33 8.30
N ILE A 246 17.72 -16.86 8.19
CA ILE A 246 16.63 -17.75 7.76
C ILE A 246 16.87 -18.07 6.28
N THR A 247 16.67 -19.33 5.91
CA THR A 247 16.96 -19.97 4.60
C THR A 247 17.11 -19.03 3.39
N PRO A 248 18.01 -19.33 2.42
CA PRO A 248 18.56 -18.35 1.45
C PRO A 248 17.59 -17.73 0.42
N ASN A 249 16.27 -17.81 0.61
CA ASN A 249 15.23 -17.41 -0.34
C ASN A 249 14.24 -16.36 0.19
N ASN A 250 14.64 -15.48 1.12
CA ASN A 250 13.81 -14.34 1.54
C ASN A 250 12.40 -14.77 2.01
N LYS A 251 12.35 -15.71 2.97
CA LYS A 251 11.09 -16.29 3.51
C LYS A 251 10.05 -15.22 3.85
N GLN A 252 10.47 -14.06 4.36
CA GLN A 252 9.61 -12.90 4.58
C GLN A 252 9.71 -11.94 3.39
N SER A 253 8.84 -12.11 2.38
CA SER A 253 8.95 -11.40 1.09
C SER A 253 7.94 -10.27 0.89
N ILE A 254 6.94 -10.13 1.76
CA ILE A 254 5.91 -9.09 1.64
C ILE A 254 5.56 -8.46 3.00
N PHE A 255 5.45 -7.14 2.99
CA PHE A 255 5.29 -6.29 4.16
C PHE A 255 4.02 -5.46 4.00
N ILE A 256 3.13 -5.58 4.97
CA ILE A 256 1.78 -5.01 4.92
C ILE A 256 1.52 -4.24 6.21
N VAL A 257 0.99 -3.03 6.07
CA VAL A 257 0.49 -2.25 7.21
C VAL A 257 -1.03 -2.18 7.10
N ASP A 258 -1.70 -2.81 8.06
CA ASP A 258 -3.08 -2.57 8.39
C ASP A 258 -3.19 -1.14 8.95
N ALA A 259 -3.67 -0.24 8.10
CA ALA A 259 -3.88 1.16 8.41
C ALA A 259 -5.39 1.51 8.39
N LEU A 260 -6.24 0.54 8.75
CA LEU A 260 -7.68 0.78 8.87
C LEU A 260 -7.94 1.69 10.06
N ILE A 261 -7.43 1.31 11.24
CA ILE A 261 -7.52 2.03 12.50
C ILE A 261 -6.17 1.87 13.22
N GLY A 262 -5.68 2.91 13.90
CA GLY A 262 -4.37 2.88 14.54
C GLY A 262 -4.10 4.00 15.52
N CYS A 263 -2.82 4.33 15.67
CA CYS A 263 -2.34 5.37 16.59
C CYS A 263 -1.37 6.32 15.90
N TYR A 264 -1.63 7.63 15.97
CA TYR A 264 -0.63 8.63 15.59
C TYR A 264 0.13 9.21 16.81
N SER A 265 -0.41 9.00 18.03
CA SER A 265 0.18 9.49 19.28
C SER A 265 -0.24 8.66 20.50
N GLY A 266 0.71 8.31 21.37
CA GLY A 266 0.43 7.66 22.66
C GLY A 266 0.69 6.16 22.68
N GLY A 267 1.25 5.60 21.61
CA GLY A 267 1.73 4.24 21.56
C GLY A 267 2.92 3.98 22.51
N PRO A 268 3.19 2.71 22.85
CA PRO A 268 2.52 1.52 22.33
C PRO A 268 1.19 1.17 23.02
N GLY A 269 0.92 1.75 24.20
CA GLY A 269 -0.22 1.38 25.07
C GLY A 269 -1.47 2.23 24.93
N GLY A 270 -1.44 3.31 24.15
CA GLY A 270 -2.59 4.20 23.93
C GLY A 270 -3.75 3.53 23.20
N SER A 271 -4.93 4.11 23.36
CA SER A 271 -6.13 3.71 22.61
C SER A 271 -6.11 4.26 21.18
N PRO A 272 -6.86 3.63 20.24
CA PRO A 272 -6.94 4.12 18.87
C PRO A 272 -7.34 5.59 18.78
N ASN A 273 -6.60 6.36 17.98
CA ASN A 273 -6.89 7.76 17.70
C ASN A 273 -6.65 8.14 16.22
N PHE A 274 -6.35 7.16 15.38
CA PHE A 274 -6.11 7.35 13.95
C PHE A 274 -7.03 6.42 13.16
N ASN A 275 -7.69 6.90 12.11
CA ASN A 275 -8.53 6.08 11.23
C ASN A 275 -8.26 6.45 9.76
N PRO A 276 -7.10 6.06 9.21
CA PRO A 276 -6.73 6.41 7.83
C PRO A 276 -7.57 5.68 6.78
N LYS A 277 -8.19 4.54 7.15
CA LYS A 277 -8.96 3.68 6.23
C LYS A 277 -8.13 3.17 5.05
N MET A 278 -6.87 2.80 5.33
CA MET A 278 -5.89 2.42 4.33
C MET A 278 -5.34 1.00 4.53
N VAL A 279 -4.81 0.45 3.44
CA VAL A 279 -3.90 -0.71 3.45
C VAL A 279 -2.62 -0.27 2.74
N LEU A 280 -1.46 -0.46 3.38
CA LEU A 280 -0.16 -0.30 2.73
C LEU A 280 0.44 -1.66 2.41
N MET A 281 1.03 -1.81 1.23
CA MET A 281 1.64 -3.08 0.80
C MET A 281 2.91 -2.83 -0.01
N SER A 282 3.99 -3.56 0.32
CA SER A 282 5.25 -3.50 -0.43
C SER A 282 6.05 -4.80 -0.30
N PHE A 283 6.98 -5.02 -1.24
CA PHE A 283 8.03 -6.04 -1.13
C PHE A 283 9.28 -5.51 -0.39
N ASP A 284 9.30 -4.22 -0.04
CA ASP A 284 10.40 -3.55 0.65
C ASP A 284 9.92 -3.07 2.04
N SER A 285 10.50 -3.65 3.09
CA SER A 285 10.15 -3.33 4.48
C SER A 285 10.42 -1.88 4.86
N VAL A 286 11.51 -1.31 4.36
CA VAL A 286 11.90 0.08 4.65
C VAL A 286 10.95 1.03 3.94
N ALA A 287 10.63 0.76 2.67
CA ALA A 287 9.72 1.58 1.90
C ALA A 287 8.31 1.58 2.51
N CYS A 288 7.84 0.41 2.96
CA CYS A 288 6.55 0.26 3.64
C CYS A 288 6.51 1.05 4.96
N ASP A 289 7.54 0.89 5.81
CA ASP A 289 7.63 1.60 7.08
C ASP A 289 7.81 3.11 6.89
N TYR A 290 8.55 3.53 5.87
CA TYR A 290 8.71 4.95 5.52
C TYR A 290 7.37 5.59 5.16
N GLN A 291 6.53 4.92 4.37
CA GLN A 291 5.19 5.45 4.09
C GLN A 291 4.27 5.44 5.31
N GLY A 292 4.28 4.37 6.10
CA GLY A 292 3.51 4.35 7.34
C GLY A 292 3.93 5.48 8.31
N GLN A 293 5.22 5.81 8.36
CA GLN A 293 5.72 6.97 9.10
C GLN A 293 5.17 8.28 8.53
N ASN A 294 5.15 8.45 7.20
CA ASN A 294 4.61 9.65 6.57
C ASN A 294 3.14 9.86 6.91
N LEU A 295 2.31 8.81 6.84
CA LEU A 295 0.90 8.87 7.24
C LEU A 295 0.72 9.27 8.71
N ILE A 296 1.50 8.67 9.62
CA ILE A 296 1.49 9.07 11.04
C ILE A 296 1.89 10.55 11.17
N ASN A 297 2.91 11.00 10.44
CA ASN A 297 3.40 12.38 10.52
C ASN A 297 2.43 13.41 9.96
N GLU A 298 1.70 13.07 8.91
CA GLU A 298 0.60 13.89 8.37
C GLU A 298 -0.46 14.10 9.45
N GLU A 299 -0.89 13.02 10.11
CA GLU A 299 -1.87 13.14 11.19
C GLU A 299 -1.31 13.91 12.39
N ARG A 300 -0.08 13.62 12.81
CA ARG A 300 0.60 14.38 13.89
C ARG A 300 0.64 15.87 13.60
N ALA A 301 0.97 16.27 12.38
CA ALA A 301 0.99 17.66 11.96
C ALA A 301 -0.40 18.31 12.02
N ASN A 302 -1.45 17.58 11.62
CA ASN A 302 -2.84 18.05 11.73
C ASN A 302 -3.25 18.34 13.19
N HIS A 303 -2.61 17.68 14.16
CA HIS A 303 -2.82 17.89 15.59
C HIS A 303 -1.73 18.76 16.26
N GLY A 304 -0.89 19.45 15.48
CA GLY A 304 0.14 20.34 16.00
C GLY A 304 1.28 19.63 16.75
N LEU A 305 1.47 18.33 16.53
CA LEU A 305 2.54 17.54 17.12
C LEU A 305 3.79 17.53 16.23
N TYR A 306 4.95 17.36 16.85
CA TYR A 306 6.21 17.17 16.13
C TYR A 306 6.17 15.89 15.29
N GLN A 307 6.62 16.01 14.04
CA GLN A 307 6.84 14.86 13.17
C GLN A 307 7.97 13.98 13.69
N TYR A 308 7.79 12.68 13.56
CA TYR A 308 8.81 11.69 13.85
C TYR A 308 9.77 11.51 12.67
N ASN A 309 10.99 11.13 13.00
CA ASN A 309 12.00 10.69 12.05
C ASN A 309 12.71 9.49 12.68
N ALA A 310 12.06 8.33 12.60
CA ALA A 310 12.47 7.16 13.33
C ALA A 310 13.85 6.70 12.83
N PRO A 311 14.89 6.73 13.69
CA PRO A 311 16.27 6.56 13.23
C PRO A 311 16.53 5.18 12.64
N HIS A 312 15.72 4.18 13.02
CA HIS A 312 15.82 2.83 12.51
C HIS A 312 15.45 2.69 11.03
N ILE A 313 14.51 3.49 10.49
CA ILE A 313 14.17 3.45 9.06
C ILE A 313 15.39 3.85 8.23
N ILE A 314 16.01 4.99 8.57
CA ILE A 314 17.20 5.46 7.84
C ILE A 314 18.34 4.48 8.00
N THR A 315 18.60 3.99 9.22
CA THR A 315 19.67 3.03 9.48
C THR A 315 19.48 1.74 8.69
N ALA A 316 18.24 1.25 8.52
CA ALA A 316 17.93 0.06 7.73
C ALA A 316 18.31 0.18 6.24
N THR A 317 18.34 1.40 5.67
CA THR A 317 18.81 1.62 4.28
C THR A 317 20.31 1.48 4.12
N GLN A 318 21.08 1.64 5.20
CA GLN A 318 22.53 1.75 5.14
C GLN A 318 23.22 0.39 5.35
N PRO A 319 24.46 0.21 4.87
CA PRO A 319 25.28 -0.92 5.26
C PRO A 319 25.45 -0.99 6.80
N PRO A 320 25.50 -2.20 7.38
CA PRO A 320 25.46 -3.50 6.71
C PRO A 320 24.04 -4.00 6.40
N TYR A 321 23.00 -3.26 6.81
CA TYR A 321 21.63 -3.77 6.81
C TYR A 321 21.06 -3.88 5.41
N ASN A 322 21.12 -2.84 4.58
CA ASN A 322 20.66 -2.85 3.19
C ASN A 322 19.27 -3.50 3.02
N LEU A 323 18.34 -3.20 3.92
CA LEU A 323 17.03 -3.86 4.00
C LEU A 323 16.00 -3.31 2.99
N GLY A 324 16.31 -2.18 2.36
CA GLY A 324 15.39 -1.49 1.49
C GLY A 324 15.78 -0.03 1.27
N THR A 325 14.84 0.77 0.80
CA THR A 325 15.04 2.20 0.49
C THR A 325 13.91 3.09 1.00
N THR A 326 14.21 4.36 1.25
CA THR A 326 13.21 5.43 1.50
C THR A 326 12.82 6.19 0.23
N ASP A 327 13.50 5.91 -0.89
CA ASP A 327 13.07 6.36 -2.21
C ASP A 327 11.93 5.44 -2.67
N ILE A 328 10.71 5.99 -2.75
CA ILE A 328 9.50 5.21 -3.01
C ILE A 328 8.83 5.62 -4.31
N ASN A 329 8.25 4.64 -5.00
CA ASN A 329 7.24 4.87 -6.02
C ASN A 329 5.87 4.53 -5.43
N LEU A 330 5.13 5.56 -5.02
CA LEU A 330 3.81 5.40 -4.44
C LEU A 330 2.77 5.07 -5.51
N ILE A 331 2.04 3.96 -5.32
CA ILE A 331 0.91 3.53 -6.14
C ILE A 331 -0.36 3.77 -5.32
N GLU A 332 -1.10 4.82 -5.66
CA GLU A 332 -2.32 5.19 -4.94
C GLU A 332 -3.55 4.54 -5.59
N ILE A 333 -4.35 3.86 -4.78
CA ILE A 333 -5.65 3.28 -5.15
C ILE A 333 -6.72 3.92 -4.27
N ASN A 334 -7.73 4.55 -4.88
CA ASN A 334 -8.76 5.30 -4.17
C ASN A 334 -10.16 4.77 -4.45
N ASN A 335 -10.84 4.32 -3.40
CA ASN A 335 -12.19 3.75 -3.41
C ASN A 335 -12.37 2.64 -4.48
N PRO A 336 -11.58 1.54 -4.43
CA PRO A 336 -11.76 0.45 -5.37
C PRO A 336 -13.10 -0.28 -5.16
N HIS A 337 -13.68 -0.84 -6.23
CA HIS A 337 -14.96 -1.52 -6.18
C HIS A 337 -14.91 -2.89 -6.87
N ALA A 338 -15.61 -3.88 -6.32
CA ALA A 338 -15.75 -5.21 -6.93
C ALA A 338 -16.53 -5.10 -8.25
N GLY A 339 -15.90 -5.46 -9.36
CA GLY A 339 -16.60 -5.58 -10.66
C GLY A 339 -16.22 -4.59 -11.75
N GLU A 340 -15.24 -3.71 -11.55
CA GLU A 340 -14.61 -2.99 -12.66
C GLU A 340 -13.19 -3.51 -12.95
N LEU A 341 -13.11 -4.71 -13.52
CA LEU A 341 -12.14 -4.91 -14.62
C LEU A 341 -12.68 -4.22 -15.88
N LYS A 342 -12.86 -2.89 -15.80
CA LYS A 342 -12.32 -2.13 -16.92
C LYS A 342 -10.84 -2.13 -16.65
N LYS A 343 -10.11 -2.82 -17.53
CA LYS A 343 -8.79 -2.34 -17.91
C LYS A 343 -8.99 -0.83 -18.10
N VAL A 344 -8.60 -0.01 -17.12
CA VAL A 344 -8.18 1.35 -17.43
C VAL A 344 -6.88 1.08 -18.19
N ILE A 345 -7.03 0.69 -19.46
CA ILE A 345 -6.16 1.18 -20.50
C ILE A 345 -6.06 2.65 -20.11
N PRO A 346 -4.86 3.16 -19.76
CA PRO A 346 -4.70 4.57 -19.49
C PRO A 346 -5.53 5.27 -20.56
N GLU A 347 -6.46 6.16 -20.16
CA GLU A 347 -7.10 7.01 -21.17
C GLU A 347 -5.98 7.39 -22.14
N ASP A 348 -6.21 7.19 -23.45
CA ASP A 348 -5.15 7.26 -24.48
C ASP A 348 -4.32 8.56 -24.35
N SER A 349 -4.85 9.51 -23.57
CA SER A 349 -4.12 10.57 -22.91
C SER A 349 -4.42 10.77 -21.40
N ILE A 350 -3.44 11.26 -20.64
CA ILE A 350 -3.67 11.86 -19.29
C ILE A 350 -3.70 13.38 -19.45
N LEU A 351 -4.80 14.03 -19.05
CA LEU A 351 -4.94 15.49 -19.05
C LEU A 351 -4.91 16.05 -17.63
N LYS A 352 -3.93 16.90 -17.29
CA LYS A 352 -3.82 17.64 -16.01
C LYS A 352 -3.73 19.14 -16.27
N ILE A 353 -4.20 19.95 -15.32
CA ILE A 353 -4.19 21.42 -15.41
C ILE A 353 -3.66 21.93 -14.09
N GLN A 354 -2.56 22.69 -14.11
CA GLN A 354 -1.94 23.21 -12.90
C GLN A 354 -1.27 24.58 -13.12
N PRO A 355 -1.48 25.57 -12.23
CA PRO A 355 -2.45 25.55 -11.13
C PRO A 355 -3.91 25.57 -11.65
N ASN A 356 -4.84 25.04 -10.86
CA ASN A 356 -6.28 25.12 -11.12
C ASN A 356 -7.02 25.11 -9.77
N PRO A 357 -7.70 26.20 -9.36
CA PRO A 357 -7.95 27.45 -10.09
C PRO A 357 -6.70 28.27 -10.45
N PHE A 358 -6.81 29.19 -11.41
CA PHE A 358 -5.71 30.07 -11.84
C PHE A 358 -6.19 31.48 -12.23
N TYR A 359 -5.29 32.48 -12.20
CA TYR A 359 -5.56 33.85 -12.66
C TYR A 359 -5.34 33.98 -14.17
N ARG A 360 -4.18 34.47 -14.65
CA ARG A 360 -3.92 34.67 -16.09
C ARG A 360 -3.29 33.48 -16.82
N ASN A 361 -2.53 32.66 -16.10
CA ASN A 361 -1.69 31.61 -16.68
C ASN A 361 -1.90 30.28 -15.97
N THR A 362 -2.01 29.20 -16.73
CA THR A 362 -1.92 27.82 -16.23
C THR A 362 -1.18 26.95 -17.23
N MET A 363 -0.85 25.72 -16.82
CA MET A 363 -0.21 24.73 -17.66
C MET A 363 -1.10 23.52 -17.84
N ILE A 364 -1.39 23.18 -19.09
CA ILE A 364 -2.06 21.95 -19.46
C ILE A 364 -0.99 20.91 -19.74
N ILE A 365 -1.01 19.83 -18.96
CA ILE A 365 -0.10 18.70 -19.10
C ILE A 365 -0.88 17.56 -19.74
N LEU A 366 -0.47 17.19 -20.94
CA LEU A 366 -1.08 16.17 -21.77
C LEU A 366 -0.08 15.02 -21.96
N PHE A 367 -0.37 13.82 -21.49
CA PHE A 367 0.36 12.62 -21.87
C PHE A 367 -0.32 11.97 -23.06
N LEU A 368 0.39 11.50 -24.07
CA LEU A 368 -0.14 10.71 -25.19
C LEU A 368 0.56 9.35 -25.25
N VAL A 369 -0.21 8.27 -25.37
CA VAL A 369 0.34 6.91 -25.49
C VAL A 369 0.98 6.68 -26.87
N GLN A 370 0.42 7.30 -27.92
CA GLN A 370 0.89 7.23 -29.29
C GLN A 370 0.82 8.60 -29.96
N THR A 371 1.66 8.81 -30.98
CA THR A 371 1.58 10.00 -31.83
C THR A 371 0.18 10.13 -32.41
N SER A 372 -0.45 11.29 -32.26
CA SER A 372 -1.82 11.49 -32.75
C SER A 372 -2.12 12.96 -33.05
N MET A 373 -3.11 13.17 -33.92
CA MET A 373 -3.71 14.49 -34.13
C MET A 373 -4.52 14.87 -32.90
N VAL A 374 -4.21 16.03 -32.32
CA VAL A 374 -4.80 16.55 -31.09
C VAL A 374 -5.51 17.87 -31.38
N HIS A 375 -6.75 17.98 -30.92
CA HIS A 375 -7.48 19.24 -30.81
C HIS A 375 -7.79 19.51 -29.35
N LEU A 376 -7.31 20.63 -28.81
CA LEU A 376 -7.53 21.03 -27.43
C LEU A 376 -8.19 22.41 -27.42
N ASP A 377 -9.41 22.46 -26.90
CA ASP A 377 -10.23 23.67 -26.80
C ASP A 377 -10.54 23.98 -25.33
N LEU A 378 -10.72 25.25 -25.01
CA LEU A 378 -11.44 25.73 -23.84
C LEU A 378 -12.89 25.97 -24.25
N VAL A 379 -13.85 25.39 -23.53
CA VAL A 379 -15.29 25.54 -23.79
C VAL A 379 -16.03 26.05 -22.56
N ASP A 380 -17.15 26.73 -22.79
CA ASP A 380 -18.05 27.18 -21.72
C ASP A 380 -18.87 26.02 -21.13
N THR A 381 -19.66 26.29 -20.10
CA THR A 381 -20.53 25.28 -19.45
C THR A 381 -21.65 24.74 -20.34
N VAL A 382 -21.89 25.36 -21.50
CA VAL A 382 -22.85 24.93 -22.52
C VAL A 382 -22.15 24.16 -23.66
N GLY A 383 -20.82 24.02 -23.61
CA GLY A 383 -20.01 23.26 -24.57
C GLY A 383 -19.53 24.05 -25.80
N ARG A 384 -19.75 25.37 -25.84
CA ARG A 384 -19.29 26.23 -26.95
C ARG A 384 -17.80 26.51 -26.79
N THR A 385 -17.03 26.37 -27.88
CA THR A 385 -15.60 26.70 -27.85
C THR A 385 -15.39 28.19 -27.66
N VAL A 386 -14.67 28.55 -26.59
CA VAL A 386 -14.31 29.92 -26.22
C VAL A 386 -12.88 30.23 -26.67
N ILE A 387 -11.95 29.28 -26.54
CA ILE A 387 -10.56 29.42 -26.99
C ILE A 387 -10.12 28.10 -27.63
N ARG A 388 -9.46 28.15 -28.79
CA ARG A 388 -8.71 27.00 -29.32
C ARG A 388 -7.29 27.05 -28.79
N ILE A 389 -6.93 26.10 -27.93
CA ILE A 389 -5.65 26.07 -27.22
C ILE A 389 -4.56 25.44 -28.09
N TYR A 390 -4.87 24.30 -28.72
CA TYR A 390 -3.93 23.60 -29.60
C TYR A 390 -4.69 22.82 -30.69
N SER A 391 -4.10 22.73 -31.89
CA SER A 391 -4.61 21.89 -32.96
C SER A 391 -3.45 21.45 -33.85
N GLY A 392 -3.06 20.19 -33.78
CA GLY A 392 -1.91 19.68 -34.52
C GLY A 392 -1.54 18.26 -34.11
N GLU A 393 -0.56 17.68 -34.79
CA GLU A 393 -0.01 16.39 -34.40
C GLU A 393 0.91 16.56 -33.18
N LEU A 394 0.86 15.63 -32.24
CA LEU A 394 1.78 15.56 -31.11
C LEU A 394 2.33 14.13 -31.02
N ALA A 395 3.64 14.02 -30.80
CA ALA A 395 4.33 12.74 -30.61
C ALA A 395 3.84 12.02 -29.34
N ASN A 396 4.13 10.72 -29.20
CA ASN A 396 3.91 10.05 -27.93
C ASN A 396 4.77 10.68 -26.80
N GLY A 397 4.28 10.64 -25.57
CA GLY A 397 4.96 11.23 -24.41
C GLY A 397 4.19 12.40 -23.77
N THR A 398 4.87 13.15 -22.89
CA THR A 398 4.28 14.25 -22.13
C THR A 398 4.50 15.59 -22.82
N HIS A 399 3.42 16.33 -23.04
CA HIS A 399 3.38 17.67 -23.61
C HIS A 399 2.92 18.67 -22.57
N ARG A 400 3.53 19.84 -22.55
CA ARG A 400 3.19 20.95 -21.65
C ARG A 400 2.75 22.13 -22.51
N ILE A 401 1.46 22.40 -22.52
CA ILE A 401 0.84 23.45 -23.33
C ILE A 401 0.48 24.59 -22.37
N PRO A 402 1.18 25.74 -22.42
CA PRO A 402 0.82 26.89 -21.61
C PRO A 402 -0.51 27.47 -22.10
N LEU A 403 -1.40 27.76 -21.17
CA LEU A 403 -2.64 28.48 -21.43
C LEU A 403 -2.55 29.87 -20.81
N HIS A 404 -2.65 30.88 -21.66
CA HIS A 404 -2.73 32.28 -21.30
C HIS A 404 -4.12 32.80 -21.64
N ILE A 405 -4.85 33.33 -20.66
CA ILE A 405 -6.18 33.90 -20.89
C ILE A 405 -6.10 35.42 -21.05
N SER A 406 -6.87 35.96 -21.98
CA SER A 406 -7.01 37.41 -22.20
C SER A 406 -7.90 38.05 -21.13
N GLU A 407 -7.75 39.37 -20.92
CA GLU A 407 -8.57 40.15 -19.96
C GLU A 407 -10.09 40.09 -20.24
N ASN A 408 -10.50 39.76 -21.47
CA ASN A 408 -11.90 39.67 -21.87
C ASN A 408 -12.60 38.34 -21.49
N LEU A 409 -11.87 37.35 -20.97
CA LEU A 409 -12.48 36.10 -20.51
C LEU A 409 -12.96 36.29 -19.06
N SER A 410 -14.26 36.14 -18.81
CA SER A 410 -14.83 36.31 -17.48
C SER A 410 -14.34 35.22 -16.52
N SER A 411 -14.14 35.58 -15.25
CA SER A 411 -13.91 34.61 -14.18
C SER A 411 -15.07 33.62 -14.08
N GLY A 412 -14.76 32.35 -13.87
CA GLY A 412 -15.77 31.31 -13.78
C GLY A 412 -15.24 29.92 -14.04
N THR A 413 -16.17 28.97 -14.11
CA THR A 413 -15.86 27.59 -14.47
C THR A 413 -15.99 27.41 -15.97
N TYR A 414 -14.94 26.88 -16.59
CA TYR A 414 -14.88 26.43 -17.97
C TYR A 414 -14.51 24.94 -18.00
N LEU A 415 -14.46 24.36 -19.19
CA LEU A 415 -13.98 23.00 -19.42
C LEU A 415 -12.91 23.00 -20.50
N THR A 416 -11.86 22.21 -20.34
CA THR A 416 -10.98 21.86 -21.46
C THR A 416 -11.53 20.64 -22.16
N ARG A 417 -11.71 20.70 -23.47
CA ARG A 417 -12.11 19.58 -24.33
C ARG A 417 -10.91 19.15 -25.18
N LEU A 418 -10.48 17.91 -25.01
CA LEU A 418 -9.39 17.29 -25.75
C LEU A 418 -9.96 16.21 -26.67
N ASP A 419 -9.82 16.40 -27.98
CA ASP A 419 -10.19 15.41 -28.99
C ASP A 419 -8.92 14.82 -29.63
N HIS A 420 -8.75 13.50 -29.54
CA HIS A 420 -7.65 12.78 -30.19
C HIS A 420 -8.01 11.31 -30.41
N ASN A 421 -7.55 10.69 -31.51
CA ASN A 421 -7.84 9.29 -31.87
C ASN A 421 -9.34 8.90 -31.79
N GLY A 422 -10.24 9.83 -32.10
CA GLY A 422 -11.70 9.61 -32.03
C GLY A 422 -12.28 9.56 -30.61
N LYS A 423 -11.49 9.88 -29.58
CA LYS A 423 -11.92 10.03 -28.18
C LYS A 423 -11.94 11.49 -27.77
N THR A 424 -12.86 11.83 -26.87
CA THR A 424 -13.00 13.16 -26.28
C THR A 424 -12.84 13.07 -24.76
N THR A 425 -11.86 13.79 -24.21
CA THR A 425 -11.64 13.92 -22.77
C THR A 425 -11.98 15.34 -22.32
N ILE A 426 -12.71 15.48 -21.20
CA ILE A 426 -13.15 16.78 -20.68
C ILE A 426 -12.61 16.97 -19.26
N LYS A 427 -12.08 18.16 -18.95
CA LYS A 427 -11.60 18.49 -17.59
C LYS A 427 -12.02 19.87 -17.15
N LYS A 428 -12.48 19.99 -15.90
CA LYS A 428 -12.87 21.28 -15.30
C LYS A 428 -11.66 22.18 -15.12
N ILE A 429 -11.83 23.45 -15.46
CA ILE A 429 -10.83 24.50 -15.28
C ILE A 429 -11.52 25.75 -14.73
N VAL A 430 -10.93 26.37 -13.69
CA VAL A 430 -11.50 27.52 -12.98
C VAL A 430 -10.60 28.73 -13.18
N VAL A 431 -11.17 29.77 -13.79
CA VAL A 431 -10.53 31.06 -14.04
C VAL A 431 -10.91 32.03 -12.93
N LEU A 432 -9.91 32.62 -12.29
CA LEU A 432 -10.02 33.69 -11.30
C LEU A 432 -9.76 35.05 -11.97
N HIS A 433 -10.30 36.12 -11.38
CA HIS A 433 -9.94 37.50 -11.69
C HIS A 433 -9.15 38.16 -10.55
#